data_AF-A0A3D5B0Q9-F1
#
_entry.id   AF-A0A3D5B0Q9-F1
#
_cell.length_a   1.000
_cell.length_b   1.000
_cell.length_c   1.000
_cell.angle_alpha   90.00
_cell.angle_beta   90.00
_cell.angle_gamma   90.00
#
_symmetry.space_group_name_H-M   'P 1'
#
loop_
_entity.id
_entity.type
_entity.pdbx_description
1 polymer ?
#
loop_
_entity_poly.entity_id
_entity_poly.type
_entity_poly.pdbx_seq_one_letter_code
_entity_poly.pdbx_strand_id
1 'polypeptide(L)'
;MIKKRVKKIFELTVLISVRQIWGLLCNLYLLSYQPYLTLKTIRAKKDKSQFVLVSTAAILPALIYIGLRFLWDKWRYGRILPSVGEIFWGVVIIEAIVLGYLGYWTLQVIRKNNVDSFREK
;
A
#
# COMPACT_ATOMS: atom_id res chain seq x y z
N MET A 1 19.63 -29.55 16.06
CA MET A 1 18.88 -29.68 14.78
C MET A 1 17.96 -28.49 14.48
N ILE A 2 17.29 -27.90 15.47
CA ILE A 2 16.36 -26.76 15.28
C ILE A 2 17.06 -25.55 14.63
N LYS A 3 18.30 -25.21 15.05
CA LYS A 3 19.08 -24.09 14.46
C LYS A 3 19.25 -24.17 12.93
N LYS A 4 19.43 -25.36 12.35
CA LYS A 4 19.57 -25.54 10.89
C LYS A 4 18.24 -25.35 10.14
N ARG A 5 17.12 -25.76 10.74
CA ARG A 5 15.77 -25.55 10.17
C ARG A 5 15.38 -24.07 10.22
N VAL A 6 15.63 -23.40 11.34
CA VAL A 6 15.37 -21.97 11.50
C VAL A 6 16.17 -21.16 10.48
N LYS A 7 17.45 -21.48 10.27
CA LYS A 7 18.27 -20.81 9.24
C LYS A 7 17.68 -20.95 7.83
N LYS A 8 17.22 -22.15 7.44
CA LYS A 8 16.58 -22.36 6.13
C LYS A 8 15.25 -21.61 5.98
N ILE A 9 14.43 -21.59 7.03
CA ILE A 9 13.17 -20.84 7.03
C ILE A 9 13.46 -19.34 6.88
N PHE A 10 14.42 -18.82 7.64
CA PHE A 10 14.83 -17.42 7.55
C PHE A 10 15.33 -17.05 6.15
N GLU A 11 16.17 -17.89 5.54
CA GLU A 11 16.69 -17.67 4.19
C GLU A 11 15.57 -17.65 3.15
N LEU A 12 14.61 -18.58 3.23
CA LEU A 12 13.39 -18.58 2.40
C LEU A 12 12.55 -17.32 2.62
N THR A 13 12.33 -16.91 3.87
CA THR A 13 11.58 -15.70 4.20
C THR A 13 12.23 -14.47 3.59
N VAL A 14 13.55 -14.31 3.76
CA VAL A 14 14.30 -13.18 3.17
C VAL A 14 14.15 -13.17 1.64
N LEU A 15 14.29 -14.32 0.98
CA LEU A 15 14.21 -14.41 -0.48
C LEU A 15 12.81 -14.04 -1.01
N ILE A 16 11.76 -14.48 -0.31
CA ILE A 16 10.37 -14.12 -0.61
C ILE A 16 10.13 -12.63 -0.37
N SER A 17 10.62 -12.09 0.74
CA SER A 17 10.48 -10.67 1.07
C SER A 17 11.15 -9.78 0.02
N VAL A 18 12.39 -10.08 -0.39
CA VAL A 18 13.10 -9.32 -1.43
C VAL A 18 12.32 -9.34 -2.74
N ARG A 19 11.80 -10.50 -3.15
CA ARG A 19 10.99 -10.63 -4.37
C ARG A 19 9.69 -9.81 -4.29
N GLN A 20 9.02 -9.82 -3.14
CA GLN A 20 7.80 -9.04 -2.92
C GLN A 20 8.08 -7.54 -2.93
N ILE A 21 9.15 -7.08 -2.27
CA ILE A 21 9.57 -5.67 -2.25
C ILE A 21 9.92 -5.20 -3.66
N TRP A 22 10.68 -6.00 -4.42
CA TRP A 22 11.00 -5.68 -5.80
C TRP A 22 9.75 -5.54 -6.67
N GLY A 23 8.83 -6.50 -6.58
CA GLY A 23 7.55 -6.44 -7.29
C GLY A 23 6.70 -5.23 -6.89
N LEU A 24 6.71 -4.87 -5.61
CA LEU A 24 6.03 -3.67 -5.10
C LEU A 24 6.62 -2.40 -5.69
N LEU A 25 7.95 -2.26 -5.70
CA LEU A 25 8.63 -1.08 -6.26
C LEU A 25 8.35 -0.92 -7.74
N CYS A 26 8.46 -2.00 -8.52
CA CYS A 26 8.11 -1.98 -9.94
C CYS A 26 6.64 -1.60 -10.14
N ASN A 27 5.74 -2.16 -9.34
CA ASN A 27 4.32 -1.85 -9.43
C ASN A 27 4.02 -0.40 -9.06
N LEU A 28 4.65 0.16 -8.02
CA LEU A 28 4.48 1.58 -7.64
C LEU A 28 4.99 2.51 -8.74
N TYR A 29 6.16 2.20 -9.33
CA TYR A 29 6.71 2.95 -10.45
C TYR A 29 5.76 2.92 -11.66
N LEU A 30 5.29 1.72 -12.03
CA LEU A 30 4.32 1.54 -13.10
C LEU A 30 2.97 2.19 -12.78
N LEU A 31 2.54 2.22 -11.51
CA LEU A 31 1.31 2.89 -11.10
C LEU A 31 1.40 4.40 -11.36
N SER A 32 2.58 5.00 -11.20
CA SER A 32 2.80 6.42 -11.46
C SER A 32 2.84 6.74 -12.96
N TYR A 33 3.23 5.79 -13.81
CA TYR A 33 3.38 6.01 -15.26
C TYR A 33 2.17 5.52 -16.08
N GLN A 34 1.64 4.34 -15.75
CA GLN A 34 0.56 3.63 -16.46
C GLN A 34 -0.46 3.00 -15.49
N PRO A 35 -1.16 3.81 -14.68
CA PRO A 35 -2.01 3.33 -13.58
C PRO A 35 -3.07 2.31 -14.01
N TYR A 36 -3.73 2.54 -15.14
CA TYR A 36 -4.77 1.67 -15.67
C TYR A 36 -4.25 0.27 -16.04
N LEU A 37 -3.13 0.19 -16.75
CA LEU A 37 -2.53 -1.07 -17.20
C LEU A 37 -1.99 -1.87 -16.01
N THR A 38 -1.38 -1.20 -15.03
CA THR A 38 -0.85 -1.84 -13.82
C THR A 38 -1.97 -2.41 -12.95
N LEU A 39 -3.04 -1.65 -12.72
CA LEU A 39 -4.19 -2.14 -11.95
C LEU A 39 -4.95 -3.25 -12.70
N LYS A 40 -5.07 -3.15 -14.03
CA LYS A 40 -5.65 -4.22 -14.86
C LYS A 40 -4.82 -5.49 -14.78
N THR A 41 -3.50 -5.40 -14.85
CA THR A 41 -2.59 -6.57 -14.79
C THR A 41 -2.54 -7.20 -13.40
N ILE A 42 -2.47 -6.41 -12.32
CA ILE A 42 -2.56 -6.92 -10.93
C ILE A 42 -3.86 -7.70 -10.73
N ARG A 43 -4.98 -7.16 -11.23
CA ARG A 43 -6.28 -7.83 -11.14
C ARG A 43 -6.38 -9.08 -12.03
N ALA A 44 -5.88 -9.01 -13.27
CA ALA A 44 -5.89 -10.14 -14.21
C ALA A 44 -5.07 -11.32 -13.68
N LYS A 45 -3.94 -11.05 -13.03
CA LYS A 45 -3.12 -12.07 -12.35
C LYS A 45 -3.74 -12.61 -11.06
N LYS A 46 -4.87 -12.04 -10.60
CA LYS A 46 -5.50 -12.34 -9.30
C LYS A 46 -4.52 -12.29 -8.12
N ASP A 47 -3.48 -11.46 -8.23
CA ASP A 47 -2.44 -11.33 -7.21
C ASP A 47 -2.95 -10.48 -6.03
N LYS A 48 -3.76 -11.10 -5.17
CA LYS A 48 -4.33 -10.48 -3.96
C LYS A 48 -3.24 -9.87 -3.08
N SER A 49 -2.08 -10.53 -2.99
CA SER A 49 -0.94 -10.05 -2.21
C SER A 49 -0.40 -8.73 -2.75
N GLN A 50 -0.28 -8.54 -4.06
CA GLN A 50 0.21 -7.30 -4.64
C GLN A 50 -0.81 -6.16 -4.53
N PHE A 51 -2.10 -6.45 -4.68
CA PHE A 51 -3.14 -5.45 -4.47
C PHE A 51 -3.16 -4.95 -3.03
N VAL A 52 -3.06 -5.87 -2.06
CA VAL A 52 -2.95 -5.52 -0.64
C VAL A 52 -1.68 -4.73 -0.40
N LEU A 53 -0.53 -5.16 -0.91
CA LEU A 53 0.74 -4.46 -0.78
C LEU A 53 0.70 -3.02 -1.31
N VAL A 54 0.10 -2.77 -2.48
CA VAL A 54 -0.04 -1.41 -3.04
C VAL A 54 -0.99 -0.56 -2.20
N SER A 55 -2.12 -1.13 -1.76
CA SER A 55 -3.11 -0.42 -0.93
C SER A 55 -2.54 -0.09 0.45
N THR A 56 -1.83 -1.05 1.06
CA THR A 56 -1.13 -0.87 2.31
C THR A 56 -0.02 0.16 2.16
N ALA A 57 0.78 0.11 1.09
CA ALA A 57 1.84 1.09 0.85
C ALA A 57 1.30 2.52 0.69
N ALA A 58 0.10 2.68 0.15
CA ALA A 58 -0.56 3.98 0.07
C ALA A 58 -0.97 4.51 1.45
N ILE A 59 -1.51 3.66 2.33
CA ILE A 59 -2.03 4.02 3.67
C ILE A 59 -0.91 4.07 4.73
N LEU A 60 0.21 3.38 4.49
CA LEU A 60 1.30 3.21 5.44
C LEU A 60 1.89 4.54 5.93
N PRO A 61 2.12 5.57 5.10
CA PRO A 61 2.62 6.86 5.55
C PRO A 61 1.71 7.50 6.61
N ALA A 62 0.39 7.46 6.41
CA ALA A 62 -0.57 7.97 7.39
C ALA A 62 -0.52 7.19 8.70
N LEU A 63 -0.47 5.85 8.65
CA LEU A 63 -0.37 5.01 9.85
C LEU A 63 0.94 5.25 10.62
N ILE A 64 2.06 5.38 9.91
CA ILE A 64 3.37 5.68 10.49
C ILE A 64 3.34 7.04 11.17
N TYR A 65 2.80 8.06 10.51
CA TYR A 65 2.67 9.40 11.08
C TYR A 65 1.84 9.40 12.36
N ILE A 66 0.67 8.76 12.34
CA ILE A 66 -0.21 8.64 13.50
C ILE A 66 0.51 7.91 14.65
N GLY A 67 1.16 6.77 14.36
CA GLY A 67 1.90 5.99 15.36
C GLY A 67 3.07 6.75 15.97
N LEU A 68 3.90 7.40 15.15
CA LEU A 68 4.98 8.27 15.61
C LEU A 68 4.46 9.43 16.45
N ARG A 69 3.32 10.00 16.09
CA ARG A 69 2.70 11.09 16.85
C ARG A 69 2.27 10.61 18.24
N PHE A 70 1.58 9.47 18.33
CA PHE A 70 1.21 8.88 19.61
C PHE A 70 2.42 8.58 20.49
N LEU A 71 3.48 8.02 19.91
CA LEU A 71 4.73 7.73 20.61
C LEU A 71 5.40 9.01 21.11
N TRP A 72 5.48 10.03 20.26
CA TRP A 72 6.07 11.32 20.60
C TRP A 72 5.30 12.04 21.69
N ASP A 73 3.97 12.10 21.60
CA ASP A 73 3.13 12.79 22.57
C ASP A 73 3.19 12.11 23.94
N LYS A 74 3.18 10.77 23.96
CA LYS A 74 3.38 10.00 25.19
C LYS A 74 4.77 10.22 25.78
N TRP A 75 5.82 10.23 24.96
CA TRP A 75 7.19 10.42 25.42
C TRP A 75 7.46 11.84 25.94
N ARG A 76 6.93 12.86 25.26
CA ARG A 76 7.22 14.27 25.56
C ARG A 76 6.30 14.88 26.62
N TYR A 77 5.01 14.58 26.56
CA TYR A 77 3.98 15.23 27.38
C TYR A 77 3.32 14.29 28.39
N GLY A 78 3.62 12.99 28.35
CA GLY A 78 3.04 11.98 29.24
C GLY A 78 1.54 11.72 29.01
N ARG A 79 0.93 12.40 28.04
CA ARG A 79 -0.49 12.31 27.67
C ARG A 79 -0.63 12.49 26.17
N ILE A 80 -1.70 11.92 25.61
CA ILE A 80 -2.05 12.09 24.20
C ILE A 80 -2.75 13.44 24.07
N LEU A 81 -2.16 14.36 23.31
CA LEU A 81 -2.75 15.67 23.06
C LEU A 81 -3.87 15.52 22.02
N PRO A 82 -5.10 16.02 22.31
CA PRO A 82 -6.19 16.02 21.32
C PRO A 82 -6.02 17.10 20.24
N SER A 83 -5.09 18.04 20.42
CA SER A 83 -4.83 19.11 19.46
C SER A 83 -3.97 18.59 18.31
N VAL A 84 -4.54 18.60 17.11
CA VAL A 84 -3.85 18.36 15.85
C VAL A 84 -3.37 19.69 15.27
N GLY A 85 -2.05 19.84 15.10
CA GLY A 85 -1.46 21.05 14.49
C GLY A 85 -1.72 21.14 12.99
N GLU A 86 -1.38 22.27 12.37
CA GLU A 86 -1.58 22.52 10.93
C GLU A 86 -0.90 21.48 10.02
N ILE A 87 0.24 20.94 10.46
CA ILE A 87 0.98 19.88 9.76
C ILE A 87 0.13 18.61 9.59
N PHE A 88 -0.72 18.29 10.57
CA PHE A 88 -1.65 17.16 10.48
C PHE A 88 -2.59 17.30 9.29
N TRP A 89 -3.17 18.50 9.11
CA TRP A 89 -4.07 18.78 8.00
C TRP A 89 -3.36 18.70 6.64
N GLY A 90 -2.11 19.17 6.56
CA GLY A 90 -1.28 19.00 5.37
C GLY A 90 -1.09 17.53 4.99
N VAL A 91 -0.74 16.68 5.96
CA VAL A 91 -0.59 15.24 5.74
C VAL A 91 -1.91 14.60 5.30
N VAL A 92 -3.03 14.94 5.95
CA VAL A 92 -4.36 14.40 5.60
C VAL A 92 -4.78 14.77 4.18
N ILE A 93 -4.52 16.01 3.74
CA ILE A 93 -4.86 16.44 2.38
C ILE A 93 -4.02 15.68 1.35
N ILE A 94 -2.71 15.56 1.57
CA ILE A 94 -1.82 14.82 0.67
C ILE A 94 -2.28 13.36 0.58
N GLU A 95 -2.57 12.74 1.72
CA GLU A 95 -3.05 11.36 1.80
C GLU A 95 -4.39 11.19 1.05
N ALA A 96 -5.33 12.13 1.23
CA ALA A 96 -6.61 12.12 0.53
C ALA A 96 -6.45 12.22 -1.00
N ILE A 97 -5.49 13.01 -1.48
CA ILE A 97 -5.17 13.11 -2.91
C ILE A 97 -4.61 11.77 -3.42
N VAL A 98 -3.67 11.16 -2.70
CA VAL A 98 -3.06 9.87 -3.06
C VAL A 98 -4.12 8.78 -3.12
N LEU A 99 -4.94 8.65 -2.07
CA LEU A 99 -6.00 7.65 -2.00
C LEU A 99 -7.10 7.92 -3.03
N GLY A 100 -7.45 9.18 -3.27
CA GLY A 100 -8.42 9.59 -4.28
C GLY A 100 -7.97 9.22 -5.69
N TYR A 101 -6.71 9.48 -6.03
CA TYR A 101 -6.11 9.09 -7.31
C TYR A 101 -6.12 7.57 -7.50
N LEU A 102 -5.67 6.82 -6.49
CA LEU A 102 -5.62 5.36 -6.52
C LEU A 102 -7.02 4.74 -6.60
N GLY A 103 -7.97 5.27 -5.82
CA GLY A 103 -9.37 4.89 -5.82
C GLY A 103 -10.05 5.16 -7.16
N TYR A 104 -9.81 6.34 -7.76
CA TYR A 104 -10.33 6.70 -9.08
C TYR A 104 -9.92 5.68 -10.15
N TRP A 105 -8.63 5.36 -10.26
CA TRP A 105 -8.15 4.40 -11.25
C TRP A 105 -8.63 2.98 -10.97
N THR A 106 -8.71 2.59 -9.69
CA THR A 106 -9.26 1.29 -9.29
C THR A 106 -10.72 1.15 -9.72
N LEU A 107 -11.54 2.18 -9.49
CA LEU A 107 -12.94 2.23 -9.94
C LEU A 107 -13.04 2.19 -11.47
N GLN A 108 -12.16 2.90 -12.17
CA GLN A 108 -12.15 2.91 -13.62
C GLN A 108 -11.85 1.52 -14.21
N VAL A 109 -10.90 0.79 -13.62
CA VAL A 109 -10.58 -0.60 -14.00
C VAL A 109 -11.75 -1.54 -13.71
N ILE A 110 -12.48 -1.35 -12.60
CA ILE A 110 -13.68 -2.13 -12.29
C ILE A 110 -14.79 -1.87 -13.31
N ARG A 111 -15.08 -0.60 -13.61
CA ARG A 111 -16.15 -0.23 -14.53
C ARG A 111 -15.86 -0.72 -15.95
N LYS A 112 -14.65 -0.53 -16.45
CA LYS A 112 -14.29 -0.83 -17.85
C LYS A 112 -14.19 -2.34 -18.12
N ASN A 113 -13.66 -3.14 -17.18
CA ASN A 113 -13.67 -4.60 -17.32
C ASN A 113 -15.09 -5.20 -17.26
N ASN A 114 -16.01 -4.63 -16.48
CA ASN A 114 -17.40 -5.10 -16.49
C ASN A 114 -18.02 -4.89 -17.88
N VAL A 115 -17.81 -3.71 -18.48
CA VAL A 115 -18.28 -3.40 -19.83
C VAL A 115 -17.69 -4.34 -20.89
N ASP A 116 -16.40 -4.66 -20.81
CA ASP A 116 -15.76 -5.62 -21.74
C ASP A 116 -16.33 -7.04 -21.56
N SER A 117 -16.59 -7.49 -20.32
CA SER A 117 -17.18 -8.82 -20.06
C SER A 117 -18.63 -8.98 -20.53
N PHE A 118 -19.36 -7.86 -20.68
CA PHE A 118 -20.72 -7.84 -21.23
C PHE A 118 -20.73 -7.80 -22.75
N ARG A 119 -19.61 -7.45 -23.40
CA ARG A 119 -19.50 -7.40 -24.88
C ARG A 119 -19.12 -8.74 -25.50
N GLU A 120 -18.58 -9.66 -24.71
CA GLU A 120 -18.19 -11.01 -25.13
C GLU A 120 -19.28 -12.08 -24.86
N LYS A 121 -20.43 -11.70 -24.28
CA LYS A 121 -21.62 -12.55 -24.13
C LYS A 121 -22.70 -12.15 -25.12
#